data_AF-A0A5S4TAQ1-F1
#
_entry.id   AF-A0A5S4TAQ1-F1
#
_cell.length_a   1.000
_cell.length_b   1.000
_cell.length_c   1.000
_cell.angle_alpha   90.00
_cell.angle_beta   90.00
_cell.angle_gamma   90.00
#
_symmetry.space_group_name_H-M   'P 1'
#
loop_
_entity.id
_entity.type
_entity.pdbx_description
1 polymer ?
#
loop_
_entity_poly.entity_id
_entity_poly.type
_entity_poly.pdbx_seq_one_letter_code
_entity_poly.pdbx_strand_id
1 'polypeptide(L)' 'MEIPITIGRATLSDLEEIVAIEESCLSSEEIVSYEFLEESIRKIADTFLVARDENQLVGYVLGESQSLHPTWIEIRS' A
#
# COMPACT_ATOMS: atom_id res chain seq x y z
N MET A 1 1.05 -15.48 -20.35
CA MET A 1 1.95 -14.34 -20.58
C MET A 1 2.19 -13.74 -19.21
N GLU A 2 3.43 -13.75 -18.71
CA GLU A 2 3.75 -13.11 -17.43
C GLU A 2 3.91 -11.62 -17.70
N ILE A 3 3.05 -10.80 -17.09
CA ILE A 3 3.18 -9.34 -17.14
C ILE A 3 4.15 -8.99 -16.00
N PRO A 4 5.28 -8.33 -16.27
CA PRO A 4 6.26 -8.02 -15.24
C PRO A 4 5.73 -6.91 -14.31
N ILE A 5 5.00 -7.30 -13.27
CA ILE A 5 4.58 -6.39 -12.22
C ILE A 5 5.78 -6.05 -11.34
N THR A 6 6.03 -4.75 -11.14
CA THR A 6 7.05 -4.26 -10.21
C THR A 6 6.38 -3.85 -8.90
N ILE A 7 7.00 -4.21 -7.77
CA ILE A 7 6.55 -3.81 -6.44
C ILE A 7 7.51 -2.76 -5.90
N GLY A 8 6.97 -1.63 -5.47
CA GLY A 8 7.71 -0.52 -4.86
C GLY A 8 7.03 0.00 -3.61
N ARG A 9 7.71 0.89 -2.90
CA ARG A 9 7.11 1.63 -1.78
C ARG A 9 6.21 2.73 -2.32
N ALA A 10 5.11 2.99 -1.63
CA ALA A 10 4.24 4.11 -1.95
C ALA A 10 4.96 5.43 -1.67
N THR A 11 4.77 6.39 -2.55
CA THR A 11 5.26 7.76 -2.44
C THR A 11 4.12 8.74 -2.58
N LEU A 12 4.31 10.01 -2.20
CA LEU A 12 3.25 11.02 -2.32
C LEU A 12 2.80 11.24 -3.77
N SER A 13 3.66 10.94 -4.75
CA SER A 13 3.30 10.99 -6.17
C SER A 13 2.24 9.95 -6.56
N ASP A 14 2.05 8.92 -5.73
CA ASP A 14 1.14 7.79 -6.00
C ASP A 14 -0.25 8.00 -5.39
N LEU A 15 -0.41 9.01 -4.53
CA LEU A 15 -1.61 9.20 -3.71
C LEU A 15 -2.89 9.33 -4.55
N GLU A 16 -2.85 10.12 -5.62
CA GLU A 16 -3.99 10.31 -6.51
C GLU A 16 -4.38 9.01 -7.24
N GLU A 17 -3.40 8.23 -7.69
CA GLU A 17 -3.65 6.95 -8.33
C GLU A 17 -4.21 5.90 -7.34
N ILE A 18 -3.74 5.91 -6.09
CA ILE A 18 -4.25 5.04 -5.02
C ILE A 18 -5.72 5.37 -4.72
N VAL A 19 -6.06 6.66 -4.59
CA VAL A 19 -7.44 7.12 -4.34
C VAL A 19 -8.35 6.70 -5.50
N ALA A 20 -7.91 6.90 -6.74
CA ALA A 20 -8.67 6.47 -7.92
C ALA A 20 -8.94 4.95 -7.94
N ILE A 21 -7.99 4.14 -7.44
CA ILE A 21 -8.18 2.69 -7.29
C ILE A 21 -9.21 2.38 -6.22
N GLU A 22 -9.15 3.04 -5.06
CA GLU A 22 -10.17 2.82 -4.02
C GLU A 22 -11.57 3.17 -4.52
N GLU A 23 -11.74 4.34 -5.14
CA GLU A 23 -13.03 4.78 -5.69
C GLU A 23 -13.54 3.86 -6.80
N SER A 24 -12.66 3.21 -7.56
CA SER A 24 -13.03 2.30 -8.64
C SER A 24 -13.26 0.86 -8.20
N CYS A 25 -12.64 0.41 -7.10
CA CYS A 25 -12.62 -1.00 -6.71
C CYS A 25 -13.32 -1.31 -5.39
N LEU A 26 -13.49 -0.32 -4.50
CA LEU A 26 -14.02 -0.50 -3.15
C LEU A 26 -15.41 0.12 -3.00
N SER A 27 -16.17 -0.38 -2.02
CA SER A 27 -17.43 0.24 -1.60
C SER A 27 -17.18 1.45 -0.71
N SER A 28 -18.16 2.36 -0.57
CA SER A 28 -18.05 3.56 0.27
C SER A 28 -17.64 3.30 1.72
N GLU A 29 -17.98 2.12 2.24
CA GLU A 29 -17.68 1.66 3.59
C GLU A 29 -16.23 1.16 3.74
N GLU A 30 -15.58 0.79 2.63
CA GLU A 30 -14.22 0.27 2.56
C GLU A 30 -13.21 1.34 2.15
N ILE A 31 -13.66 2.42 1.52
CA ILE A 31 -12.81 3.56 1.16
C ILE A 31 -12.21 4.19 2.42
N VAL A 32 -10.90 4.35 2.37
CA VAL A 32 -10.08 4.98 3.39
C VAL A 32 -9.95 6.47 3.06
N SER A 33 -9.89 7.33 4.08
CA SER A 33 -9.84 8.77 3.84
C SER A 33 -8.50 9.18 3.18
N TYR A 34 -8.56 10.22 2.34
CA TYR A 34 -7.38 10.81 1.69
C TYR A 34 -6.28 11.14 2.70
N GLU A 35 -6.66 11.78 3.81
CA GLU A 35 -5.72 12.20 4.86
C GLU A 35 -5.03 11.01 5.51
N PHE A 36 -5.75 9.88 5.69
CA PHE A 36 -5.17 8.67 6.25
C PHE A 36 -4.18 8.02 5.28
N LEU A 37 -4.49 7.98 3.99
CA LEU A 37 -3.57 7.47 2.97
C LEU A 37 -2.31 8.34 2.88
N GLU A 38 -2.46 9.67 2.88
CA GLU A 38 -1.35 10.61 2.90
C GLU A 38 -0.48 10.43 4.16
N GLU A 39 -1.12 10.36 5.32
CA GLU A 39 -0.43 10.13 6.59
C GLU A 39 0.30 8.79 6.60
N SER A 40 -0.30 7.74 6.02
CA SER A 40 0.30 6.42 5.92
C SER A 40 1.55 6.43 5.05
N ILE A 41 1.54 7.11 3.90
CA ILE A 41 2.74 7.28 3.07
C ILE A 41 3.83 8.01 3.85
N ARG A 42 3.49 9.02 4.67
CA ARG A 42 4.48 9.78 5.44
C ARG A 42 5.06 9.00 6.62
N LYS A 43 4.25 8.17 7.29
CA LYS A 43 4.61 7.53 8.57
C LYS A 43 5.02 6.07 8.45
N ILE A 44 4.45 5.33 7.51
CA ILE A 44 4.59 3.87 7.39
C ILE A 44 4.84 3.43 5.93
N ALA A 45 5.53 4.24 5.13
CA ALA A 45 5.92 3.88 3.76
C ALA A 45 6.77 2.61 3.64
N ASP A 46 7.32 2.09 4.75
CA ASP A 46 8.04 0.80 4.75
C ASP A 46 7.08 -0.39 4.59
N THR A 47 5.81 -0.24 4.98
CA THR A 47 4.76 -1.28 4.89
C THR A 47 3.66 -0.93 3.90
N PHE A 48 3.73 0.26 3.27
CA PHE A 48 2.82 0.67 2.20
C PHE A 48 3.48 0.39 0.85
N LEU A 49 3.00 -0.65 0.16
CA LEU A 49 3.52 -1.12 -1.12
C LEU A 49 2.54 -0.86 -2.26
N VAL A 50 3.07 -0.66 -3.45
CA VAL A 50 2.35 -0.36 -4.69
C VAL A 50 2.84 -1.26 -5.80
N ALA A 51 1.91 -1.82 -6.56
CA ALA A 51 2.16 -2.66 -7.72
C ALA A 51 2.01 -1.83 -9.00
N ARG A 52 3.00 -1.94 -9.90
CA ARG A 52 2.99 -1.27 -11.20
C ARG A 52 3.14 -2.23 -12.35
N ASP A 53 2.31 -2.03 -13.36
CA ASP A 53 2.55 -2.51 -14.71
C ASP A 53 3.16 -1.35 -15.51
N GLU A 54 4.40 -1.52 -15.95
CA GLU A 54 5.25 -0.44 -16.49
C GLU A 54 5.33 0.78 -15.54
N ASN A 55 4.48 1.79 -15.77
CA ASN A 55 4.40 3.02 -14.98
C ASN A 55 3.00 3.24 -14.37
N GLN A 56 2.04 2.37 -14.67
CA GLN A 56 0.67 2.49 -14.19
C GLN A 56 0.51 1.76 -12.87
N LEU A 57 -0.05 2.42 -11.86
CA LEU A 57 -0.40 1.77 -10.60
C LEU A 57 -1.62 0.86 -10.82
N VAL A 58 -1.45 -0.43 -10.52
CA VAL A 58 -2.49 -1.46 -10.72
C VAL A 58 -3.05 -2.00 -9.40
N GLY A 59 -2.43 -1.66 -8.28
CA GLY A 59 -2.91 -1.98 -6.96
C GLY A 59 -1.94 -1.56 -5.87
N TYR A 60 -2.37 -1.65 -4.62
CA TYR A 60 -1.54 -1.35 -3.46
C TYR A 60 -1.85 -2.30 -2.31
N VAL A 61 -0.93 -2.37 -1.34
CA VAL A 61 -1.09 -3.06 -0.07
C VAL A 61 -0.69 -2.09 1.03
N LEU A 62 -1.62 -1.83 1.95
CA LEU A 62 -1.37 -1.04 3.14
C LEU A 62 -1.16 -1.97 4.34
N GLY A 63 0.08 -2.12 4.79
CA GLY A 63 0.40 -2.88 5.99
C GLY A 63 0.31 -2.03 7.26
N GLU A 64 -0.24 -2.60 8.32
CA GLU A 64 -0.27 -1.97 9.64
C GLU A 64 1.13 -1.93 10.28
N SER A 65 1.46 -0.81 10.95
CA SER A 65 2.57 -0.79 11.89
C SER A 65 2.11 -1.41 13.20
N GLN A 66 2.12 -2.75 13.26
CA GLN A 66 2.03 -3.42 14.55
C GLN A 66 3.41 -3.31 15.21
N SER A 67 3.45 -2.70 16.41
CA SER A 67 4.56 -2.91 17.32
C SER A 67 4.63 -4.42 17.55
N LEU A 68 5.62 -5.07 16.93
CA LEU A 68 5.85 -6.51 17.02
C LEU A 68 5.67 -6.94 18.48
N HIS A 69 4.53 -7.57 18.79
CA HIS A 69 4.45 -8.35 20.01
C HIS A 69 5.40 -9.53 19.76
N PRO A 70 6.46 -9.70 20.56
CA PRO A 70 7.62 -10.55 20.23
C PRO A 70 7.31 -12.06 20.18
N THR A 71 6.05 -12.47 20.13
CA THR A 71 5.63 -13.86 20.20
C THR A 71 5.53 -14.54 18.83
N TRP A 72 5.49 -13.80 17.71
CA TRP A 72 5.08 -14.38 16.41
C TRP A 72 6.19 -14.49 15.36
N ILE A 73 7.39 -13.97 15.60
CA ILE A 73 8.55 -14.17 14.73
C ILE A 73 9.65 -14.88 15.51
N GLU A 74 9.68 -16.21 15.41
CA GLU A 74 10.81 -17.00 15.89
C GLU A 74 11.90 -16.99 14.81
N ILE A 75 12.88 -16.09 14.93
CA ILE A 75 14.08 -16.12 14.07
C ILE A 75 14.92 -17.30 14.54
N ARG A 76 14.87 -18.42 13.81
CA ARG A 76 15.79 -19.54 14.05
C ARG A 76 17.06 -19.34 13.21
N SER A 77 18.17 -19.15 13.92
CA SER A 77 19.55 -19.18 13.43
C SER A 77 19.99 -20.58 13.03
#